data_AF-A0A6P0XV15-F1
#
_entry.id   AF-A0A6P0XV15-F1
#
_cell.length_a   1.000
_cell.length_b   1.000
_cell.length_c   1.000
_cell.angle_alpha   90.00
_cell.angle_beta   90.00
_cell.angle_gamma   90.00
#
_symmetry.space_group_name_H-M   'P 1'
#
loop_
_entity.id
_entity.type
_entity.pdbx_description
1 polymer ?
#
loop_
_entity_poly.entity_id
_entity_poly.type
_entity_poly.pdbx_seq_one_letter_code
_entity_poly.pdbx_strand_id
1 'polypeptide(L)'
;YPDVMVVRGEPEYHQERTDTINNPQLIIEVLSKSTSNYDRTDKFRAYRSIASFQEYLLLDQDKIYVEHFVKTDPKCWSFREYNQEDEAIALSSVEYQLTLTDIYNKVKL
;
A
#
# COMPACT_ATOMS: atom_id res chain seq x y z
N TYR A 1 6.44 3.99 -10.45
CA TYR A 1 5.14 3.30 -10.40
C TYR A 1 5.09 2.45 -9.15
N PRO A 2 3.92 2.31 -8.53
CA PRO A 2 3.76 1.37 -7.42
C PRO A 2 3.76 -0.08 -7.91
N ASP A 3 4.08 -1.00 -7.01
CA ASP A 3 4.05 -2.44 -7.31
C ASP A 3 2.60 -2.95 -7.50
N VAL A 4 1.67 -2.50 -6.66
CA VAL A 4 0.24 -2.84 -6.78
C VAL A 4 -0.64 -1.63 -6.50
N MET A 5 -1.71 -1.47 -7.29
CA MET A 5 -2.80 -0.54 -7.02
C MET A 5 -4.14 -1.26 -7.08
N VAL A 6 -5.06 -0.86 -6.21
CA VAL A 6 -6.46 -1.26 -6.27
C VAL A 6 -7.32 -0.03 -6.51
N VAL A 7 -8.19 -0.13 -7.50
CA VAL A 7 -9.17 0.89 -7.87
C VAL A 7 -10.57 0.36 -7.58
N ARG A 8 -11.45 1.23 -7.10
CA ARG A 8 -12.88 0.90 -6.99
C ARG A 8 -13.58 1.28 -8.28
N GLY A 9 -14.05 0.27 -9.02
CA GLY A 9 -14.65 0.47 -10.33
C GLY A 9 -13.59 0.53 -11.44
N GLU A 10 -13.80 1.40 -12.43
CA GLU A 10 -12.89 1.51 -13.58
C GLU A 10 -11.68 2.43 -13.29
N PRO A 11 -10.47 2.07 -13.76
CA PRO A 11 -9.31 2.96 -13.70
C PRO A 11 -9.53 4.27 -14.44
N GLU A 12 -9.33 5.40 -13.74
CA GLU A 12 -9.30 6.72 -14.36
C GLU A 12 -7.86 7.08 -14.71
N TYR A 13 -7.56 7.17 -16.00
CA TYR A 13 -6.20 7.46 -16.45
C TYR A 13 -5.92 8.97 -16.52
N HIS A 14 -4.66 9.32 -16.33
CA HIS A 14 -4.19 10.70 -16.47
C HIS A 14 -4.02 11.09 -17.94
N GLN A 15 -4.95 11.90 -18.45
CA GLN A 15 -4.94 12.42 -19.83
C GLN A 15 -4.92 11.26 -20.86
N GLU A 16 -4.01 11.30 -21.83
CA GLU A 16 -3.84 10.28 -22.87
C GLU A 16 -2.90 9.15 -22.45
N ARG A 17 -2.44 9.14 -21.20
CA ARG A 17 -1.59 8.07 -20.70
C ARG A 17 -2.43 6.84 -20.35
N THR A 18 -1.85 5.66 -20.49
CA THR A 18 -2.47 4.39 -20.07
C THR A 18 -1.76 3.75 -18.88
N ASP A 19 -0.73 4.40 -18.36
CA ASP A 19 0.13 3.89 -17.30
C ASP A 19 -0.08 4.63 -15.95
N THR A 20 -0.67 5.82 -15.97
CA THR A 20 -0.91 6.65 -14.78
C THR A 20 -2.38 6.64 -14.38
N ILE A 21 -2.68 6.12 -13.18
CA ILE A 21 -4.05 6.05 -12.62
C ILE A 21 -4.25 7.17 -11.59
N ASN A 22 -5.37 7.89 -11.68
CA ASN A 22 -5.72 9.02 -10.83
C ASN A 22 -6.64 8.67 -9.66
N ASN A 23 -7.28 7.49 -9.68
CA ASN A 23 -8.25 7.07 -8.67
C ASN A 23 -7.86 5.81 -7.85
N PRO A 24 -6.58 5.55 -7.51
CA PRO A 24 -6.25 4.43 -6.62
C PRO A 24 -6.86 4.63 -5.23
N GLN A 25 -7.36 3.56 -4.62
CA GLN A 25 -7.84 3.54 -3.23
C GLN A 25 -6.80 2.95 -2.28
N LEU A 26 -6.18 1.84 -2.70
CA LEU A 26 -5.11 1.15 -2.00
C LEU A 26 -3.88 1.07 -2.89
N ILE A 27 -2.72 1.35 -2.31
CA ILE A 27 -1.41 1.15 -2.95
C ILE A 27 -0.58 0.24 -2.05
N ILE A 28 0.11 -0.73 -2.65
CA ILE A 28 1.03 -1.62 -1.97
C ILE A 28 2.41 -1.50 -2.63
N GLU A 29 3.44 -1.34 -1.81
CA GLU A 29 4.84 -1.28 -2.26
C GLU A 29 5.66 -2.34 -1.52
N VAL A 30 6.53 -3.02 -2.25
CA VAL A 30 7.52 -3.94 -1.70
C VAL A 30 8.82 -3.18 -1.52
N LEU A 31 9.21 -2.97 -0.27
CA LEU A 31 10.38 -2.20 0.09
C LEU A 31 11.65 -2.96 -0.27
N SER A 32 12.54 -2.26 -0.99
CA SER A 32 13.93 -2.66 -1.16
C SER A 32 14.85 -1.76 -0.33
N LYS A 33 16.09 -2.21 -0.07
CA LYS A 33 17.10 -1.39 0.62
C LYS A 33 17.37 -0.04 -0.06
N SER A 34 17.24 0.02 -1.39
CA SER A 34 17.51 1.24 -2.16
C SER A 34 16.31 2.20 -2.23
N THR A 35 15.08 1.71 -2.07
CA THR A 35 13.87 2.53 -2.27
C THR A 35 13.11 2.83 -0.99
N SER A 36 13.36 2.10 0.11
CA SER A 36 12.56 2.18 1.34
C SER A 36 12.31 3.60 1.84
N ASN A 37 13.36 4.43 1.92
CA ASN A 37 13.23 5.82 2.36
C ASN A 37 12.34 6.65 1.44
N TYR A 38 12.43 6.43 0.13
CA TYR A 38 11.64 7.15 -0.86
C TYR A 38 10.16 6.72 -0.81
N ASP A 39 9.90 5.42 -0.67
CA ASP A 39 8.55 4.85 -0.56
C ASP A 39 7.82 5.37 0.70
N ARG A 40 8.55 5.52 1.81
CA ARG A 40 8.03 6.02 3.10
C ARG A 40 7.79 7.52 3.13
N THR A 41 8.56 8.29 2.36
CA THR A 41 8.55 9.76 2.42
C THR A 41 7.87 10.36 1.20
N ASP A 42 8.60 10.54 0.10
CA ASP A 42 8.18 11.32 -1.06
C ASP A 42 7.03 10.66 -1.82
N LYS A 43 7.07 9.33 -2.05
CA LYS A 43 5.94 8.63 -2.68
C LYS A 43 4.69 8.76 -1.83
N PHE A 44 4.78 8.46 -0.54
CA PHE A 44 3.62 8.55 0.34
C PHE A 44 3.08 9.98 0.42
N ARG A 45 3.94 11.00 0.40
CA ARG A 45 3.52 12.40 0.28
C ARG A 45 2.78 12.67 -1.04
N ALA A 46 3.28 12.16 -2.15
CA ALA A 46 2.63 12.30 -3.45
C ALA A 46 1.27 11.59 -3.48
N TYR A 47 1.19 10.34 -3.03
CA TYR A 47 -0.06 9.57 -3.00
C TYR A 47 -1.13 10.20 -2.11
N ARG A 48 -0.74 10.80 -0.97
CA ARG A 48 -1.69 11.51 -0.10
C ARG A 48 -2.36 12.72 -0.75
N SER A 49 -1.86 13.22 -1.88
CA SER A 49 -2.53 14.26 -2.66
C SER A 49 -3.70 13.75 -3.50
N ILE A 50 -3.78 12.43 -3.72
CA ILE A 50 -4.85 11.78 -4.48
C ILE A 50 -6.11 11.71 -3.61
N ALA A 51 -7.24 12.18 -4.15
CA ALA A 51 -8.49 12.30 -3.39
C ALA A 51 -9.05 10.93 -2.98
N SER A 52 -9.00 9.94 -3.88
CA SER A 52 -9.51 8.58 -3.66
C SER A 52 -8.63 7.73 -2.74
N PHE A 53 -7.37 8.13 -2.51
CA PHE A 53 -6.39 7.33 -1.80
C PHE A 53 -6.71 7.25 -0.31
N GLN A 54 -6.79 6.02 0.20
CA GLN A 54 -7.28 5.70 1.53
C GLN A 54 -6.36 4.78 2.32
N GLU A 55 -5.55 3.95 1.64
CA GLU A 55 -4.81 2.89 2.31
C GLU A 55 -3.45 2.65 1.66
N TYR A 56 -2.41 2.48 2.47
CA TYR A 56 -1.04 2.25 2.01
C TYR A 56 -0.41 1.10 2.77
N LEU A 57 0.06 0.09 2.06
CA LEU A 57 0.83 -1.02 2.64
C LEU A 57 2.28 -0.94 2.14
N LEU A 58 3.22 -1.02 3.07
CA LEU A 58 4.64 -1.19 2.78
C LEU A 58 5.09 -2.55 3.30
N LEU A 59 5.50 -3.43 2.40
CA LEU A 59 5.94 -4.79 2.73
C LEU A 59 7.46 -4.84 2.75
N ASP A 60 8.09 -5.28 3.84
CA ASP A 60 9.53 -5.52 3.85
C ASP A 60 9.83 -6.84 3.14
N GLN A 61 10.70 -6.85 2.13
CA GLN A 61 11.01 -8.07 1.40
C GLN A 61 12.03 -8.98 2.12
N ASP A 62 12.77 -8.47 3.11
CA ASP A 62 13.85 -9.17 3.79
C ASP A 62 13.40 -9.78 5.14
N LYS A 63 12.18 -9.47 5.62
CA LYS A 63 11.60 -10.00 6.87
C LYS A 63 10.06 -9.92 6.84
N ILE A 64 9.37 -10.72 7.66
CA ILE A 64 7.92 -10.54 7.86
C ILE A 64 7.69 -9.24 8.64
N TYR A 65 7.49 -8.16 7.91
CA TYR A 65 7.16 -6.86 8.48
C TYR A 65 6.33 -6.06 7.48
N VAL A 66 5.19 -5.55 7.94
CA VAL A 66 4.30 -4.75 7.12
C VAL A 66 3.92 -3.48 7.86
N GLU A 67 4.02 -2.35 7.18
CA GLU A 67 3.46 -1.10 7.66
C GLU A 67 2.18 -0.79 6.92
N HIS A 68 1.17 -0.42 7.69
CA HIS A 68 -0.18 -0.23 7.20
C HIS A 68 -0.67 1.14 7.65
N PHE A 69 -0.87 2.02 6.68
CA PHE A 69 -1.42 3.35 6.90
C PHE A 69 -2.85 3.40 6.38
N VAL A 70 -3.78 3.81 7.23
CA VAL A 70 -5.20 3.98 6.87
C VAL A 70 -5.60 5.42 7.11
N LYS A 71 -6.19 6.06 6.10
CA LYS A 71 -6.72 7.42 6.21
C LYS A 71 -7.97 7.40 7.08
N THR A 72 -7.91 8.05 8.23
CA THR A 72 -9.03 8.12 9.18
C THR A 72 -9.82 9.41 9.07
N ASP A 73 -9.17 10.48 8.60
CA ASP A 73 -9.75 11.82 8.44
C ASP A 73 -8.94 12.64 7.41
N PRO A 74 -9.40 13.83 7.00
CA PRO A 74 -8.61 14.71 6.14
C PRO A 74 -7.22 15.01 6.73
N LYS A 75 -6.17 14.57 6.03
CA LYS A 75 -4.75 14.67 6.44
C LYS A 75 -4.39 13.86 7.70
N CYS A 76 -5.28 13.01 8.20
CA CYS A 76 -5.04 12.12 9.34
C CYS A 76 -4.92 10.67 8.87
N TRP A 77 -3.88 9.99 9.37
CA TRP A 77 -3.59 8.61 9.03
C TRP A 77 -3.28 7.86 10.33
N SER A 78 -3.93 6.72 10.54
CA SER A 78 -3.48 5.75 11.53
C SER A 78 -2.30 4.97 10.97
N PHE A 79 -1.44 4.50 11.87
CA PHE A 79 -0.35 3.60 11.58
C PHE A 79 -0.53 2.33 12.39
N ARG A 80 -0.38 1.19 11.73
CA ARG A 80 -0.26 -0.12 12.36
C ARG A 80 0.88 -0.88 11.69
N GLU A 81 1.63 -1.60 12.49
CA GLU A 81 2.62 -2.56 12.01
C GLU A 81 2.12 -3.98 12.23
N TYR A 82 2.60 -4.88 11.39
CA TYR A 82 2.38 -6.32 11.50
C TYR A 82 3.71 -7.04 11.40
N ASN A 83 3.87 -8.11 12.15
CA ASN A 83 5.05 -8.97 12.10
C ASN A 83 4.64 -10.46 12.16
N GLN A 84 5.61 -11.35 12.32
CA GLN A 84 5.40 -12.80 12.39
C GLN A 84 4.41 -13.30 13.46
N GLU A 85 4.07 -12.48 14.46
CA GLU A 85 3.08 -12.78 15.51
C GLU A 85 1.64 -12.51 15.05
N ASP A 86 1.45 -11.72 13.99
CA ASP A 86 0.15 -11.43 13.42
C ASP A 86 -0.24 -12.49 12.37
N GLU A 87 -1.53 -12.76 12.22
CA GLU A 87 -2.02 -13.72 11.22
C GLU A 87 -2.40 -13.03 9.90
N ALA A 88 -3.10 -11.89 10.01
CA ALA A 88 -3.72 -11.24 8.86
C ALA A 88 -3.81 -9.72 9.00
N ILE A 89 -3.82 -9.06 7.84
CA ILE A 89 -4.03 -7.64 7.66
C ILE A 89 -5.46 -7.45 7.13
N ALA A 90 -6.29 -6.76 7.89
CA ALA A 90 -7.61 -6.34 7.44
C ALA A 90 -7.48 -5.04 6.63
N LEU A 91 -7.86 -5.10 5.36
CA LEU A 91 -7.91 -3.92 4.51
C LEU A 91 -9.21 -3.16 4.80
N SER A 92 -9.10 -1.84 4.95
CA SER A 92 -10.24 -0.97 5.28
C SER A 92 -10.86 -0.37 4.02
N SER A 93 -10.07 -0.18 2.96
CA SER A 93 -10.55 0.37 1.68
C SER A 93 -11.24 -0.67 0.80
N VAL A 94 -10.94 -1.95 1.02
CA VAL A 94 -11.58 -3.10 0.38
C VAL A 94 -11.94 -4.11 1.46
N GLU A 95 -13.17 -4.64 1.44
CA GLU A 95 -13.67 -5.61 2.43
C GLU A 95 -12.99 -6.98 2.27
N TYR A 96 -11.68 -7.04 2.53
CA TYR A 96 -10.82 -8.18 2.30
C TYR A 96 -9.73 -8.31 3.37
N GLN A 97 -9.26 -9.52 3.59
CA GLN A 97 -8.18 -9.83 4.53
C GLN A 97 -7.03 -10.54 3.82
N LEU A 98 -5.82 -10.05 4.03
CA LEU A 98 -4.59 -10.68 3.52
C LEU A 98 -3.90 -11.41 4.66
N THR A 99 -3.62 -12.70 4.51
CA THR A 99 -2.78 -13.41 5.49
C THR A 99 -1.31 -13.09 5.26
N LEU A 100 -0.51 -12.98 6.32
CA LEU A 100 0.94 -12.81 6.17
C LEU A 100 1.56 -14.05 5.52
N THR A 101 1.03 -15.25 5.78
CA THR A 101 1.47 -16.47 5.12
C THR A 101 1.32 -16.39 3.61
N ASP A 102 0.21 -15.86 3.09
CA ASP A 102 -0.01 -15.72 1.64
C ASP A 102 0.93 -14.68 1.03
N ILE A 103 1.13 -13.54 1.71
CA ILE A 103 2.04 -12.48 1.27
C ILE A 103 3.47 -13.02 1.12
N TYR A 104 3.95 -13.81 2.09
CA TYR A 104 5.33 -14.29 2.15
C TYR A 104 5.53 -15.74 1.66
N ASN A 105 4.51 -16.39 1.09
CA ASN A 105 4.47 -17.83 0.76
C ASN A 105 5.68 -18.32 -0.07
N LYS A 106 6.30 -17.46 -0.88
CA LYS A 106 7.44 -17.80 -1.75
C LYS A 106 8.69 -16.96 -1.49
N VAL A 107 8.73 -16.26 -0.36
CA VAL A 107 9.88 -15.46 0.04
C VAL A 107 10.79 -16.34 0.90
N LYS A 108 12.09 -16.35 0.60
CA LYS A 108 13.10 -16.95 1.47
C LYS A 108 13.61 -15.87 2.42
N LEU A 109 13.12 -15.91 3.64
CA LEU A 109 13.49 -15.00 4.74
C LEU A 109 14.68 -15.54 5.55
#